data_AF-A0A377V7D1-F1
#
_entry.id   AF-A0A377V7D1-F1
#
_cell.length_a   1.000
_cell.length_b   1.000
_cell.length_c   1.000
_cell.angle_alpha   90.00
_cell.angle_beta   90.00
_cell.angle_gamma   90.00
#
_symmetry.space_group_name_H-M   'P 1'
#
loop_
_entity.id
_entity.type
_entity.pdbx_description
1 polymer ?
#
loop_
_entity_poly.entity_id
_entity_poly.type
_entity_poly.pdbx_seq_one_letter_code
_entity_poly.pdbx_strand_id
1 'polypeptide(L)'
;MDKERIIQEFVPGKQVTLAHLIAHPGAELAKKIGVPESGAIGIMTLTPGETAMIAGDLAMKAADVHIGFLDRFSGALVIYGSVGAVEEGASADHRRIRPLIKLYLVRINEKLIESDHEAYCDCRRRRCRKNHVI
;
A
#
# COMPACT_ATOMS: atom_id res chain seq x y z
N MET A 1 -24.96 -37.11 21.08
CA MET A 1 -23.60 -36.68 21.43
C MET A 1 -23.64 -35.17 21.48
N ASP A 2 -23.60 -34.59 22.68
CA ASP A 2 -23.66 -33.14 22.86
C ASP A 2 -22.39 -32.49 22.31
N LYS A 3 -22.53 -31.31 21.70
CA LYS A 3 -21.37 -30.55 21.18
C LYS A 3 -20.51 -30.08 22.34
N GLU A 4 -19.23 -30.42 22.31
CA GLU A 4 -18.24 -29.89 23.22
C GLU A 4 -18.13 -28.36 23.06
N ARG A 5 -18.27 -27.63 24.17
CA ARG A 5 -18.18 -26.16 24.19
C ARG A 5 -16.83 -25.74 24.76
N ILE A 6 -16.02 -25.09 23.94
CA ILE A 6 -14.71 -24.57 24.32
C ILE A 6 -14.79 -23.03 24.30
N ILE A 7 -14.35 -22.39 25.38
CA ILE A 7 -14.20 -20.92 25.42
C ILE A 7 -12.84 -20.57 24.82
N GLN A 8 -12.84 -19.71 23.80
CA GLN A 8 -11.63 -19.24 23.15
C GLN A 8 -11.61 -17.71 23.17
N GLU A 9 -10.52 -17.17 23.72
CA GLU A 9 -10.24 -15.73 23.67
C GLU A 9 -9.40 -15.45 22.44
N PHE A 10 -9.90 -14.55 21.57
CA PHE A 10 -9.20 -14.14 20.36
C PHE A 10 -8.56 -12.79 20.57
N VAL A 11 -7.25 -12.72 20.32
CA VAL A 11 -6.48 -11.46 20.33
C VAL A 11 -5.93 -11.25 18.93
N PRO A 12 -6.16 -10.07 18.31
CA PRO A 12 -5.63 -9.80 16.99
C PRO A 12 -4.10 -9.79 17.02
N GLY A 13 -3.50 -10.47 16.05
CA GLY A 13 -2.07 -10.38 15.80
C GLY A 13 -1.67 -8.98 15.33
N LYS A 14 -0.37 -8.71 15.33
CA LYS A 14 0.19 -7.45 14.82
C LYS A 14 0.92 -7.72 13.51
N GLN A 15 0.30 -7.37 12.39
CA GLN A 15 0.73 -7.77 11.05
C GLN A 15 0.40 -6.72 9.98
N VAL A 16 1.30 -6.56 8.99
CA VAL A 16 0.94 -5.99 7.68
C VAL A 16 0.76 -7.18 6.76
N THR A 17 -0.49 -7.47 6.39
CA THR A 17 -0.83 -8.62 5.55
C THR A 17 -0.60 -8.32 4.07
N LEU A 18 -0.76 -7.07 3.66
CA LEU A 18 -0.56 -6.64 2.28
C LEU A 18 -0.02 -5.22 2.26
N ALA A 19 0.94 -4.97 1.38
CA ALA A 19 1.43 -3.65 0.99
C ALA A 19 1.71 -3.70 -0.51
N HIS A 20 0.82 -3.13 -1.32
CA HIS A 20 0.86 -3.24 -2.77
C HIS A 20 0.77 -1.88 -3.43
N LEU A 21 1.61 -1.66 -4.44
CA LEU A 21 1.58 -0.47 -5.29
C LEU A 21 1.05 -0.84 -6.67
N ILE A 22 0.04 -0.10 -7.12
CA ILE A 22 -0.52 -0.15 -8.47
C ILE A 22 -0.12 1.14 -9.18
N ALA A 23 0.81 1.05 -10.13
CA ALA A 23 1.17 2.18 -10.98
C ALA A 23 0.15 2.31 -12.12
N HIS A 24 -0.22 3.56 -12.44
CA HIS A 24 -1.19 3.91 -13.49
C HIS A 24 -2.48 3.06 -13.42
N PRO A 25 -3.25 3.14 -12.31
CA PRO A 25 -4.52 2.46 -12.23
C PRO A 25 -5.45 2.99 -13.34
N GLY A 26 -6.07 2.09 -14.09
CA GLY A 26 -7.05 2.50 -15.09
C GLY A 26 -8.22 3.28 -14.47
N ALA A 27 -8.78 4.22 -15.23
CA ALA A 27 -9.91 5.07 -14.86
C ALA A 27 -11.05 4.32 -14.14
N GLU A 28 -11.41 3.16 -14.68
CA GLU A 28 -12.48 2.31 -14.13
C GLU A 28 -12.16 1.81 -12.72
N LEU A 29 -10.91 1.39 -12.50
CA LEU A 29 -10.46 0.89 -11.20
C LEU A 29 -10.40 2.02 -10.17
N ALA A 30 -9.83 3.17 -10.53
CA ALA A 30 -9.76 4.34 -9.65
C ALA A 30 -11.17 4.77 -9.21
N LYS A 31 -12.12 4.84 -10.16
CA LYS A 31 -13.53 5.15 -9.88
C LYS A 31 -14.20 4.13 -8.95
N LYS A 32 -13.95 2.83 -9.14
CA LYS A 32 -14.52 1.77 -8.30
C LYS A 32 -13.94 1.75 -6.88
N ILE A 33 -12.66 2.10 -6.73
CA ILE A 33 -12.00 2.24 -5.43
C ILE A 33 -12.47 3.52 -4.72
N GLY A 34 -12.93 4.52 -5.48
CA GLY A 34 -13.38 5.81 -4.93
C GLY A 34 -12.22 6.79 -4.74
N VAL A 35 -11.16 6.67 -5.54
CA VAL A 35 -10.01 7.60 -5.53
C VAL A 35 -9.91 8.37 -6.84
N PRO A 36 -9.34 9.58 -6.82
CA PRO A 36 -9.06 10.31 -8.05
C PRO A 36 -8.12 9.52 -8.99
N GLU A 37 -8.22 9.79 -10.29
CA GLU A 37 -7.19 9.36 -11.23
C GLU A 37 -5.86 9.99 -10.82
N SER A 38 -4.86 9.13 -10.62
CA SER A 38 -3.56 9.49 -10.06
C SER A 38 -2.47 8.58 -10.65
N GLY A 39 -1.21 8.96 -10.47
CA GLY A 39 -0.08 8.20 -10.99
C GLY A 39 0.06 6.81 -10.35
N ALA A 40 -0.35 6.66 -9.08
CA ALA A 40 -0.34 5.38 -8.39
C ALA A 40 -1.34 5.33 -7.23
N ILE A 41 -1.73 4.10 -6.90
CA ILE A 41 -2.49 3.75 -5.69
C ILE A 41 -1.65 2.79 -4.85
N GLY A 42 -1.55 3.08 -3.55
CA GLY A 42 -1.01 2.18 -2.53
C GLY A 42 -2.13 1.55 -1.73
N ILE A 43 -2.14 0.23 -1.61
CA ILE A 43 -3.12 -0.54 -0.84
C ILE A 43 -2.39 -1.26 0.27
N MET A 44 -2.89 -1.12 1.50
CA MET A 44 -2.36 -1.82 2.66
C MET A 44 -3.48 -2.48 3.46
N THR A 45 -3.17 -3.64 4.03
CA THR A 45 -4.04 -4.36 4.96
C THR A 45 -3.29 -4.61 6.25
N LEU A 46 -3.81 -4.05 7.33
CA LEU A 46 -3.16 -3.97 8.62
C LEU A 46 -3.99 -4.68 9.69
N THR A 47 -3.31 -5.29 10.64
CA THR A 47 -3.94 -5.89 11.82
C THR A 47 -3.13 -5.49 13.05
N PRO A 48 -3.75 -4.95 14.11
CA PRO A 48 -5.17 -4.65 14.27
C PRO A 48 -5.63 -3.45 13.42
N GLY A 49 -6.94 -3.31 13.20
CA GLY A 49 -7.50 -2.34 12.24
C GLY A 49 -7.18 -0.88 12.54
N GLU A 50 -7.02 -0.53 13.82
CA GLU A 50 -6.63 0.80 14.29
C GLU A 50 -5.24 1.22 13.80
N THR A 51 -4.39 0.26 13.43
CA THR A 51 -3.08 0.53 12.84
C THR A 51 -3.19 1.30 11.53
N ALA A 52 -4.33 1.25 10.82
CA ALA A 52 -4.57 2.04 9.62
C ALA A 52 -4.48 3.55 9.87
N MET A 53 -4.86 4.02 11.07
CA MET A 53 -4.70 5.44 11.44
C MET A 53 -3.24 5.83 11.58
N ILE A 54 -2.44 4.95 12.19
CA ILE A 54 -1.00 5.18 12.39
C ILE A 54 -0.27 5.15 11.05
N ALA A 55 -0.57 4.16 10.21
CA ALA A 55 0.01 4.06 8.87
C ALA A 55 -0.36 5.26 8.00
N GLY A 56 -1.61 5.74 8.04
CA GLY A 56 -2.03 6.91 7.29
C GLY A 56 -1.26 8.17 7.67
N ASP A 57 -1.09 8.43 8.97
CA ASP A 57 -0.29 9.56 9.47
C ASP A 57 1.18 9.46 9.06
N LEU A 58 1.76 8.27 9.15
CA LEU A 58 3.16 8.02 8.79
C LEU A 58 3.42 8.18 7.29
N ALA A 59 2.52 7.66 6.44
CA ALA A 59 2.60 7.77 5.00
C ALA A 59 2.55 9.24 4.54
N MET A 60 1.59 10.03 5.03
CA MET A 60 1.47 11.46 4.70
C MET A 60 2.67 12.28 5.19
N LYS A 61 3.32 11.88 6.29
CA LYS A 61 4.54 12.53 6.78
C LYS A 61 5.81 12.10 6.03
N ALA A 62 5.77 10.98 5.30
CA ALA A 62 6.91 10.45 4.59
C ALA A 62 7.02 10.99 3.17
N ALA A 63 5.89 11.20 2.50
CA ALA A 63 5.84 11.61 1.11
C ALA A 63 4.59 12.42 0.81
N ASP A 64 4.57 13.08 -0.35
CA ASP A 64 3.41 13.82 -0.86
C ASP A 64 2.34 12.84 -1.39
N VAL A 65 1.62 12.23 -0.45
CA VAL A 65 0.53 11.28 -0.70
C VAL A 65 -0.75 11.75 -0.03
N HIS A 66 -1.87 11.38 -0.60
CA HIS A 66 -3.19 11.66 -0.05
C HIS A 66 -3.86 10.36 0.38
N ILE A 67 -4.68 10.44 1.44
CA ILE A 67 -5.53 9.34 1.87
C ILE A 67 -6.74 9.30 0.95
N GLY A 68 -6.88 8.20 0.21
CA GLY A 68 -8.09 7.90 -0.54
C GLY A 68 -9.17 7.38 0.38
N PHE A 69 -8.84 6.36 1.17
CA PHE A 69 -9.73 5.79 2.15
C PHE A 69 -8.95 5.15 3.30
N LEU A 70 -9.49 5.26 4.50
CA LEU A 70 -8.93 4.71 5.73
C LEU A 70 -10.04 4.03 6.52
N ASP A 71 -9.90 2.72 6.74
CA ASP A 71 -10.85 1.90 7.47
C ASP A 71 -10.22 1.29 8.71
N ARG A 72 -10.58 1.84 9.86
CA ARG A 72 -10.13 1.36 11.18
C ARG A 72 -10.77 0.04 11.61
N PHE A 73 -11.82 -0.44 10.93
CA PHE A 73 -12.49 -1.68 11.26
C PHE A 73 -11.87 -2.86 10.51
N SER A 74 -11.67 -2.73 9.21
CA SER A 74 -10.99 -3.76 8.40
C SER A 74 -9.47 -3.67 8.44
N GLY A 75 -8.91 -2.52 8.81
CA GLY A 75 -7.48 -2.23 8.71
C GLY A 75 -7.02 -1.93 7.28
N ALA A 76 -7.95 -1.60 6.37
CA ALA A 76 -7.63 -1.20 5.01
C ALA A 76 -7.18 0.27 4.97
N LEU A 77 -6.08 0.53 4.26
CA LEU A 77 -5.60 1.87 3.96
C LEU A 77 -5.28 1.97 2.47
N VAL A 78 -5.89 2.96 1.82
CA VAL A 78 -5.65 3.30 0.42
C VAL A 78 -5.07 4.72 0.37
N ILE A 79 -3.88 4.84 -0.19
CA ILE A 79 -3.21 6.11 -0.46
C ILE A 79 -3.04 6.29 -1.97
N TYR A 80 -2.98 7.53 -2.44
CA TYR A 80 -2.76 7.84 -3.85
C TYR A 80 -1.83 9.04 -4.03
N GLY A 81 -1.18 9.11 -5.19
CA GLY A 81 -0.19 10.15 -5.49
C GLY A 81 0.65 9.82 -6.72
N SER A 82 1.85 10.39 -6.82
CA SER A 82 2.84 9.95 -7.81
C SER A 82 3.41 8.56 -7.45
N VAL A 83 3.90 7.82 -8.44
CA VAL A 83 4.46 6.47 -8.22
C VAL A 83 5.54 6.48 -7.13
N GLY A 84 6.49 7.42 -7.22
CA GLY A 84 7.57 7.55 -6.23
C GLY A 84 7.09 7.97 -4.85
N ALA A 85 6.07 8.84 -4.75
CA ALA A 85 5.52 9.25 -3.46
C ALA A 85 4.80 8.10 -2.75
N VAL A 86 4.00 7.32 -3.49
CA VAL A 86 3.29 6.15 -2.95
C VAL A 86 4.27 5.06 -2.53
N GLU A 87 5.34 4.83 -3.30
CA GLU A 87 6.39 3.87 -2.95
C GLU A 87 7.13 4.27 -1.66
N GLU A 88 7.49 5.55 -1.52
CA GLU A 88 8.16 6.06 -0.33
C GLU A 88 7.22 6.04 0.89
N GLY A 89 5.95 6.42 0.72
CA GLY A 89 4.94 6.35 1.79
C GLY A 89 4.79 4.93 2.34
N ALA A 90 4.59 3.94 1.46
CA ALA A 90 4.47 2.53 1.86
C ALA A 90 5.78 1.96 2.45
N SER A 91 6.93 2.40 1.93
CA SER A 91 8.24 1.99 2.45
C SER A 91 8.54 2.58 3.82
N ALA A 92 8.12 3.82 4.08
CA ALA A 92 8.29 4.49 5.35
C ALA A 92 7.45 3.83 6.44
N ASP A 93 6.22 3.43 6.13
CA ASP A 93 5.37 2.63 7.03
C ASP A 93 6.07 1.33 7.41
N HIS A 94 6.60 0.61 6.43
CA HIS A 94 7.36 -0.62 6.67
C HIS A 94 8.53 -0.42 7.64
N ARG A 95 9.29 0.68 7.49
CA ARG A 95 10.46 0.97 8.34
C ARG A 95 10.07 1.42 9.74
N ARG A 96 9.03 2.24 9.88
CA ARG A 96 8.64 2.86 11.16
C ARG A 96 7.75 1.98 12.02
N ILE A 97 6.84 1.22 11.41
CA ILE A 97 5.90 0.36 12.13
C ILE A 97 6.59 -0.91 12.66
N ARG A 98 7.59 -1.43 11.93
CA ARG A 98 8.32 -2.64 12.32
C ARG A 98 8.92 -2.61 13.74
N PRO A 99 9.71 -1.61 14.15
CA PRO A 99 10.27 -1.55 15.50
C PRO A 99 9.21 -1.22 16.56
N LEU A 100 8.20 -0.42 16.21
CA LEU A 100 7.16 -0.01 17.15
C LEU A 100 6.23 -1.17 17.53
N ILE A 101 5.95 -2.08 16.59
CA ILE A 101 4.83 -3.02 16.74
C ILE A 101 5.26 -4.50 16.69
N LYS A 102 6.55 -4.86 16.51
CA LYS A 102 7.02 -6.27 16.35
C LYS A 102 6.17 -7.03 15.32
N LEU A 103 6.06 -6.44 14.14
CA LEU A 103 5.11 -6.83 13.11
C LEU A 103 5.64 -7.95 12.19
N TYR A 104 4.78 -8.89 11.78
CA TYR A 104 5.04 -9.77 10.64
C TYR A 104 4.80 -9.00 9.32
N LEU A 105 5.71 -9.14 8.36
CA LEU A 105 5.81 -8.24 7.21
C LEU A 105 5.80 -8.98 5.88
N VAL A 106 5.06 -8.42 4.92
CA VAL A 106 5.06 -8.80 3.51
C VAL A 106 5.94 -7.84 2.70
N ARG A 107 6.59 -8.36 1.66
CA ARG A 107 7.39 -7.56 0.72
C ARG A 107 6.44 -6.67 -0.10
N ILE A 108 6.83 -5.41 -0.35
CA ILE A 108 6.08 -4.55 -1.27
C ILE A 108 6.10 -5.21 -2.65
N ASN A 109 4.92 -5.56 -3.14
CA ASN A 109 4.74 -6.04 -4.50
C ASN A 109 4.44 -4.84 -5.39
N GLU A 110 5.15 -4.72 -6.50
CA GLU A 110 4.98 -3.64 -7.46
C GLU A 110 4.38 -4.23 -8.74
N LYS A 111 3.21 -3.72 -9.16
CA LYS A 111 2.64 -4.06 -10.46
C LYS A 111 2.83 -2.86 -11.38
N LEU A 112 3.90 -2.90 -12.16
CA LEU A 112 4.13 -1.98 -13.26
C LEU A 112 3.30 -2.45 -14.45
N ILE A 113 2.26 -1.69 -14.80
CA ILE A 113 1.54 -1.87 -16.07
C ILE A 113 2.31 -1.02 -17.09
N GLU A 114 3.00 -1.65 -18.03
CA GLU A 114 3.60 -0.96 -19.17
C GLU A 114 2.45 -0.41 -20.03
N SER A 115 2.17 0.88 -19.91
CA SER A 115 1.35 1.62 -20.88
C SER A 115 2.30 2.19 -21.93
N ASP A 116 2.14 1.77 -23.19
CA ASP A 116 3.02 2.00 -24.35
C ASP A 116 3.32 3.46 -24.75
N HIS A 117 3.01 4.46 -23.92
CA HIS A 117 3.23 5.87 -24.24
C HIS A 117 3.61 6.71 -23.01
N GLU A 118 4.68 6.37 -22.29
CA GLU A 118 5.60 7.36 -21.70
C GLU A 118 6.76 6.66 -20.98
N ALA A 119 7.97 7.15 -21.18
CA ALA A 119 9.18 6.59 -20.60
C ALA A 119 9.13 6.62 -19.06
N TYR A 120 8.93 5.46 -18.43
CA TYR A 120 9.14 5.30 -17.00
C TYR A 120 10.65 5.34 -16.70
N CYS A 121 11.11 6.41 -16.06
CA CYS A 121 12.47 6.49 -15.55
C CYS A 121 12.52 5.74 -14.22
N ASP A 122 13.00 4.48 -14.24
CA ASP A 122 13.28 3.69 -13.04
C ASP A 122 14.27 4.45 -12.13
N CYS A 123 13.75 5.11 -11.10
CA CYS A 123 14.53 5.96 -10.21
C CYS A 123 15.59 5.17 -9.42
N ARG A 124 15.48 3.83 -9.34
CA ARG A 124 16.47 2.97 -8.67
C ARG A 124 17.68 2.65 -9.56
N ARG A 125 17.56 2.82 -10.88
CA ARG A 125 18.66 2.69 -11.84
C ARG A 125 18.77 3.99 -12.61
N ARG A 126 19.70 4.88 -12.24
CA ARG A 126 20.09 6.10 -12.99
C ARG A 126 20.57 5.80 -14.44
N ARG A 127 19.71 5.22 -15.28
CA ARG A 127 19.91 4.89 -16.69
C ARG A 127 18.56 4.94 -17.38
N CYS A 128 18.26 6.08 -18.01
CA CYS A 128 17.34 6.12 -19.14
C CYS A 128 17.91 5.21 -20.24
N ARG A 129 17.37 4.02 -20.45
CA ARG A 129 17.58 3.30 -21.71
C ARG A 129 16.57 3.83 -22.71
N LYS A 130 17.02 4.67 -23.64
CA LYS A 130 16.34 4.80 -24.93
C LYS A 130 16.48 3.46 -25.65
N ASN A 131 15.45 2.62 -25.63
CA ASN A 131 15.40 1.53 -26.59
C ASN A 131 15.04 2.15 -27.95
N HIS A 132 16.03 2.25 -28.84
CA HIS A 132 15.75 2.26 -30.27
C HIS A 132 15.08 0.93 -30.59
N VAL A 133 13.84 0.99 -31.07
CA VAL A 133 13.16 -0.13 -31.70
C VAL A 133 13.60 -0.13 -33.16
N ILE A 134 14.17 -1.23 -33.63
CA ILE A 134 14.19 -1.61 -35.06
C ILE A 134 12.86 -2.30 -35.33
#